data_AF-A0A7W0ZBX7-F1
#
_entry.id   AF-A0A7W0ZBX7-F1
#
_cell.length_a   1.000
_cell.length_b   1.000
_cell.length_c   1.000
_cell.angle_alpha   90.00
_cell.angle_beta   90.00
_cell.angle_gamma   90.00
#
_symmetry.space_group_name_H-M   'P 1'
#
loop_
_entity.id
_entity.type
_entity.pdbx_description
1 polymer ?
#
loop_
_entity_poly.entity_id
_entity_poly.type
_entity_poly.pdbx_seq_one_letter_code
_entity_poly.pdbx_strand_id
1 'polypeptide(L)'
;TALPMVYEPHRVKDRELVDGGIVSTTNLDIAVEAGAKFIVVVNPLVPYVNDFTKEVPTLLGTRTRRISDMGFPKIGYQTFKLLAYQRLHEMAASWQERYPGVDIVLIEPEPDDELMFQTNILNYNSRIAVARHGFHSVTAKLAARYDEWREVAGRHGIQISATRVRQVVEHYVAEKEKTRAWRRILEQTTGTLLRQSAGDR
;
A
#
# COMPACT_ATOMS: atom_id res chain seq x y z
N THR A 1 8.67 0.15 -18.60
CA THR A 1 7.26 0.52 -18.78
C THR A 1 7.18 1.96 -19.24
N ALA A 2 6.26 2.33 -20.14
CA ALA A 2 6.16 3.68 -20.72
C ALA A 2 5.13 4.53 -19.99
N LEU A 3 5.31 4.70 -18.66
CA LEU A 3 4.35 5.41 -17.80
C LEU A 3 4.33 6.90 -18.17
N PRO A 4 3.18 7.46 -18.59
CA PRO A 4 3.08 8.86 -18.94
C PRO A 4 3.47 9.78 -17.78
N MET A 5 3.99 10.96 -18.12
CA MET A 5 4.59 11.93 -17.20
C MET A 5 5.92 11.50 -16.57
N VAL A 6 6.38 10.27 -16.79
CA VAL A 6 7.66 9.76 -16.26
C VAL A 6 8.58 9.29 -17.38
N TYR A 7 8.04 8.58 -18.37
CA TYR A 7 8.78 8.04 -19.50
C TYR A 7 8.13 8.46 -20.82
N GLU A 8 8.93 8.55 -21.87
CA GLU A 8 8.45 8.74 -23.23
C GLU A 8 7.66 7.51 -23.72
N PRO A 9 6.63 7.70 -24.57
CA PRO A 9 5.99 6.59 -25.27
C PRO A 9 7.01 5.77 -26.06
N HIS A 10 6.82 4.45 -26.13
CA HIS A 10 7.75 3.58 -26.83
C HIS A 10 7.15 3.09 -28.15
N ARG A 11 7.92 3.21 -29.24
CA ARG A 11 7.49 2.77 -30.56
C ARG A 11 7.77 1.28 -30.78
N VAL A 12 6.73 0.54 -31.13
CA VAL A 12 6.81 -0.86 -31.53
C VAL A 12 6.13 -1.01 -32.89
N LYS A 13 6.91 -1.32 -33.93
CA LYS A 13 6.47 -1.26 -35.34
C LYS A 13 5.92 0.14 -35.68
N ASP A 14 4.69 0.21 -36.18
CA ASP A 14 4.01 1.44 -36.58
C ASP A 14 3.09 2.01 -35.48
N ARG A 15 3.29 1.60 -34.22
CA ARG A 15 2.47 2.04 -33.09
C ARG A 15 3.35 2.65 -31.99
N GLU A 16 2.90 3.76 -31.42
CA GLU A 16 3.40 4.28 -30.15
C GLU A 16 2.56 3.72 -29.01
N LEU A 17 3.24 3.19 -28.00
CA LEU A 17 2.63 2.52 -26.86
C LEU A 17 2.99 3.26 -25.57
N VAL A 18 1.98 3.42 -24.72
CA VAL A 18 2.13 3.89 -23.33
C VAL A 18 1.92 2.71 -22.38
N ASP A 19 2.19 2.93 -21.09
CA ASP A 19 1.96 1.94 -20.04
C ASP A 19 0.53 1.38 -20.06
N GLY A 20 0.42 0.06 -20.18
CA GLY A 20 -0.86 -0.65 -20.24
C GLY A 20 -1.67 -0.59 -18.95
N GLY A 21 -1.03 -0.31 -17.81
CA GLY A 21 -1.67 -0.10 -16.51
C GLY A 21 -2.63 1.08 -16.48
N ILE A 22 -2.63 1.93 -17.51
CA ILE A 22 -3.60 3.02 -17.70
C ILE A 22 -4.96 2.50 -18.18
N VAL A 23 -4.95 1.48 -19.04
CA VAL A 23 -6.17 0.95 -19.69
C VAL A 23 -6.66 -0.33 -19.03
N SER A 24 -5.72 -1.21 -18.69
CA SER A 24 -5.96 -2.50 -18.06
C SER A 24 -5.19 -2.56 -16.74
N THR A 25 -5.89 -2.28 -15.64
CA THR A 25 -5.33 -2.36 -14.29
C THR A 25 -5.12 -3.80 -13.82
N THR A 26 -5.56 -4.81 -14.57
CA THR A 26 -5.34 -6.21 -14.20
C THR A 26 -5.30 -7.09 -15.45
N ASN A 27 -4.18 -7.78 -15.67
CA ASN A 27 -4.00 -8.82 -16.70
C ASN A 27 -4.78 -10.12 -16.35
N LEU A 28 -5.97 -9.96 -15.75
CA LEU A 28 -6.77 -11.03 -15.20
C LEU A 28 -7.29 -11.94 -16.31
N ASP A 29 -7.82 -11.34 -17.38
CA ASP A 29 -8.27 -12.05 -18.59
C ASP A 29 -7.17 -12.99 -19.11
N ILE A 30 -5.93 -12.49 -19.21
CA ILE A 30 -4.77 -13.27 -19.70
C ILE A 30 -4.48 -14.45 -18.78
N ALA A 31 -4.51 -14.25 -17.46
CA ALA A 31 -4.27 -15.33 -16.50
C ALA A 31 -5.38 -16.40 -16.55
N VAL A 32 -6.64 -15.98 -16.70
CA VAL A 32 -7.79 -16.88 -16.85
C VAL A 32 -7.71 -17.66 -18.16
N GLU A 33 -7.39 -16.99 -19.28
CA GLU A 33 -7.19 -17.63 -20.60
C GLU A 33 -6.03 -18.64 -20.57
N ALA A 34 -4.99 -18.37 -19.78
CA ALA A 34 -3.90 -19.31 -19.53
C ALA A 34 -4.30 -20.50 -18.62
N GLY A 35 -5.55 -20.55 -18.15
CA GLY A 35 -6.11 -21.65 -17.37
C GLY A 35 -5.99 -21.50 -15.85
N ALA A 36 -5.62 -20.32 -15.33
CA ALA A 36 -5.55 -20.10 -13.89
C ALA A 36 -6.93 -20.25 -13.23
N LYS A 37 -6.99 -21.01 -12.14
CA LYS A 37 -8.20 -21.21 -11.30
C LYS A 37 -8.13 -20.48 -9.97
N PHE A 38 -6.95 -20.01 -9.59
CA PHE A 38 -6.71 -19.17 -8.43
C PHE A 38 -5.79 -18.02 -8.81
N ILE A 39 -6.24 -16.79 -8.56
CA ILE A 39 -5.51 -15.58 -8.94
C ILE A 39 -5.44 -14.64 -7.74
N VAL A 40 -4.21 -14.23 -7.41
CA VAL A 40 -3.96 -13.21 -6.39
C VAL A 40 -3.64 -11.90 -7.08
N VAL A 41 -4.55 -10.94 -6.99
CA VAL A 41 -4.39 -9.59 -7.52
C VAL A 41 -3.81 -8.72 -6.41
N VAL A 42 -2.66 -8.09 -6.66
CA VAL A 42 -2.03 -7.18 -5.71
C VAL A 42 -2.13 -5.75 -6.25
N ASN A 43 -2.94 -4.91 -5.60
CA ASN A 43 -3.06 -3.50 -5.95
C ASN A 43 -2.38 -2.61 -4.90
N PRO A 44 -1.20 -2.04 -5.18
CA PRO A 44 -0.53 -1.10 -4.28
C PRO A 44 -1.04 0.35 -4.44
N LEU A 45 -1.93 0.63 -5.40
CA LEU A 45 -2.34 1.97 -5.80
C LEU A 45 -3.63 2.43 -5.10
N VAL A 46 -3.72 2.21 -3.79
CA VAL A 46 -4.86 2.69 -2.99
C VAL A 46 -4.71 4.19 -2.72
N PRO A 47 -5.77 5.00 -2.93
CA PRO A 47 -5.81 6.41 -2.59
C PRO A 47 -5.66 6.60 -1.08
N TYR A 48 -4.92 7.63 -0.69
CA TYR A 48 -4.76 7.93 0.72
C TYR A 48 -5.96 8.67 1.28
N VAL A 49 -6.51 8.14 2.37
CA VAL A 49 -7.52 8.81 3.19
C VAL A 49 -6.81 9.41 4.38
N ASN A 50 -6.79 10.73 4.46
CA ASN A 50 -6.22 11.43 5.59
C ASN A 50 -7.15 11.30 6.80
N ASP A 51 -6.64 10.71 7.88
CA ASP A 51 -7.36 10.47 9.13
C ASP A 51 -7.44 11.71 10.03
N PHE A 52 -6.82 12.82 9.61
CA PHE A 52 -6.76 14.09 10.33
C PHE A 52 -6.11 14.00 11.72
N THR A 53 -5.32 12.96 12.01
CA THR A 53 -4.68 12.77 13.32
C THR A 53 -3.32 13.47 13.42
N LYS A 54 -2.67 13.73 12.28
CA LYS A 54 -1.35 14.35 12.25
C LYS A 54 -1.43 15.87 12.20
N GLU A 55 -0.63 16.51 13.03
CA GLU A 55 -0.44 17.96 13.02
C GLU A 55 0.84 18.37 12.29
N VAL A 56 0.81 19.55 11.68
CA VAL A 56 1.96 20.23 11.07
C VAL A 56 2.17 21.60 11.72
N PRO A 57 3.42 22.03 11.90
CA PRO A 57 3.74 23.37 12.39
C PRO A 57 3.26 24.45 11.41
N THR A 58 2.86 25.59 11.96
CA THR A 58 2.50 26.82 11.25
C THR A 58 3.12 28.02 11.95
N LEU A 59 3.04 29.20 11.33
CA LEU A 59 3.51 30.44 11.95
C LEU A 59 2.75 30.81 13.24
N LEU A 60 1.53 30.31 13.43
CA LEU A 60 0.63 30.66 14.54
C LEU A 60 0.36 29.49 15.51
N GLY A 61 1.11 28.38 15.41
CA GLY A 61 0.88 27.18 16.22
C GLY A 61 0.90 25.91 15.37
N THR A 62 0.09 24.91 15.70
CA THR A 62 -0.08 23.69 14.92
C THR A 62 -1.44 23.65 14.25
N ARG A 63 -1.55 22.89 13.16
CA ARG A 63 -2.84 22.55 12.54
C ARG A 63 -2.81 21.15 11.99
N THR A 64 -3.98 20.56 11.75
CA THR A 64 -4.09 19.28 11.05
C THR A 64 -3.45 19.33 9.65
N ARG A 65 -2.67 18.31 9.34
CA ARG A 65 -2.07 18.09 8.02
C ARG A 65 -3.16 17.81 7.00
N ARG A 66 -3.04 18.39 5.81
CA ARG A 66 -3.91 18.17 4.66
C ARG A 66 -3.10 17.57 3.50
N ILE A 67 -3.79 16.96 2.54
CA ILE A 67 -3.14 16.44 1.32
C ILE A 67 -2.48 17.57 0.53
N SER A 68 -3.07 18.77 0.56
CA SER A 68 -2.50 19.99 -0.04
C SER A 68 -1.10 20.33 0.48
N ASP A 69 -0.79 19.95 1.73
CA ASP A 69 0.50 20.23 2.36
C ASP A 69 1.63 19.34 1.83
N MET A 70 1.30 18.36 0.98
CA MET A 70 2.26 17.41 0.42
C MET A 70 2.82 17.84 -0.93
N GLY A 71 2.35 18.96 -1.48
CA GLY A 71 2.83 19.56 -2.74
C GLY A 71 2.15 19.01 -3.99
N PHE A 72 2.26 19.78 -5.09
CA PHE A 72 1.58 19.51 -6.35
C PHE A 72 1.79 18.10 -6.93
N PRO A 73 3.03 17.55 -6.97
CA PRO A 73 3.24 16.19 -7.48
C PRO A 73 2.49 15.11 -6.69
N LYS A 74 2.35 15.27 -5.36
CA LYS A 74 1.63 14.33 -4.51
C LYS A 74 0.12 14.43 -4.68
N ILE A 75 -0.40 15.63 -4.94
CA ILE A 75 -1.81 15.83 -5.31
C ILE A 75 -2.09 15.12 -6.63
N GLY A 76 -1.26 15.34 -7.66
CA GLY A 76 -1.41 14.66 -8.95
C GLY A 76 -1.34 13.13 -8.83
N TYR A 77 -0.42 12.62 -8.02
CA TYR A 77 -0.32 11.18 -7.76
C TYR A 77 -1.54 10.62 -7.01
N GLN A 78 -2.10 11.38 -6.06
CA GLN A 78 -3.37 11.04 -5.41
C GLN A 78 -4.53 10.96 -6.41
N THR A 79 -4.62 11.93 -7.34
CA THR A 79 -5.63 11.90 -8.40
C THR A 79 -5.48 10.67 -9.31
N PHE A 80 -4.25 10.35 -9.71
CA PHE A 80 -3.98 9.13 -10.48
C PHE A 80 -4.41 7.87 -9.72
N LYS A 81 -4.06 7.75 -8.43
CA LYS A 81 -4.49 6.64 -7.57
C LYS A 81 -6.01 6.53 -7.49
N LEU A 82 -6.73 7.64 -7.34
CA LEU A 82 -8.19 7.64 -7.30
C LEU A 82 -8.79 7.03 -8.58
N LEU A 83 -8.34 7.47 -9.75
CA LEU A 83 -8.81 6.96 -11.03
C LEU A 83 -8.49 5.47 -11.22
N ALA A 84 -7.25 5.07 -10.94
CA ALA A 84 -6.82 3.68 -11.07
C ALA A 84 -7.59 2.76 -10.10
N TYR A 85 -7.78 3.19 -8.86
CA TYR A 85 -8.48 2.45 -7.83
C TYR A 85 -9.97 2.27 -8.14
N GLN A 86 -10.66 3.35 -8.55
CA GLN A 86 -12.06 3.28 -8.96
C GLN A 86 -12.25 2.31 -10.11
N ARG A 87 -11.40 2.41 -11.15
CA ARG A 87 -11.48 1.52 -12.31
C ARG A 87 -11.25 0.05 -11.95
N LEU A 88 -10.26 -0.23 -11.08
CA LEU A 88 -10.05 -1.59 -10.59
C LEU A 88 -11.29 -2.13 -9.86
N HIS A 89 -11.89 -1.33 -8.96
CA HIS A 89 -13.04 -1.75 -8.18
C HIS A 89 -14.31 -1.93 -9.02
N GLU A 90 -14.52 -1.08 -10.03
CA GLU A 90 -15.58 -1.26 -11.02
C GLU A 90 -15.44 -2.58 -11.78
N MET A 91 -14.21 -2.91 -12.22
CA MET A 91 -13.95 -4.21 -12.84
C MET A 91 -14.13 -5.36 -11.85
N ALA A 92 -13.65 -5.20 -10.61
CA ALA A 92 -13.69 -6.21 -9.57
C ALA A 92 -15.12 -6.62 -9.19
N ALA A 93 -16.06 -5.68 -9.21
CA ALA A 93 -17.47 -5.95 -8.97
C ALA A 93 -18.07 -6.98 -9.96
N SER A 94 -17.49 -7.10 -11.16
CA SER A 94 -17.94 -8.03 -12.21
C SER A 94 -17.14 -9.33 -12.29
N TRP A 95 -16.05 -9.49 -11.52
CA TRP A 95 -15.13 -10.62 -11.71
C TRP A 95 -15.78 -11.99 -11.47
N GLN A 96 -16.64 -12.11 -10.46
CA GLN A 96 -17.31 -13.38 -10.15
C GLN A 96 -18.24 -13.84 -11.29
N GLU A 97 -18.95 -12.91 -11.93
CA GLU A 97 -19.83 -13.19 -13.07
C GLU A 97 -19.02 -13.47 -14.34
N ARG A 98 -17.94 -12.70 -14.56
CA ARG A 98 -17.09 -12.82 -15.76
C ARG A 98 -16.24 -14.09 -15.78
N TYR A 99 -15.77 -14.56 -14.63
CA TYR A 99 -14.87 -15.72 -14.52
C TYR A 99 -15.43 -16.77 -13.56
N PRO A 100 -16.54 -17.43 -13.92
CA PRO A 100 -17.13 -18.46 -13.07
C PRO A 100 -16.13 -19.61 -12.82
N GLY A 101 -15.99 -20.00 -11.55
CA GLY A 101 -15.06 -21.07 -11.14
C GLY A 101 -13.59 -20.65 -11.06
N VAL A 102 -13.29 -19.36 -11.12
CA VAL A 102 -11.96 -18.81 -10.79
C VAL A 102 -12.06 -18.07 -9.47
N ASP A 103 -11.25 -18.48 -8.49
CA ASP A 103 -11.15 -17.77 -7.23
C ASP A 103 -10.15 -16.63 -7.34
N ILE A 104 -10.60 -15.41 -7.06
CA ILE A 104 -9.79 -14.20 -7.18
C ILE A 104 -9.71 -13.52 -5.82
N VAL A 105 -8.49 -13.32 -5.32
CA VAL A 105 -8.22 -12.61 -4.08
C VAL A 105 -7.56 -11.28 -4.39
N LEU A 106 -8.20 -10.18 -4.00
CA LEU A 106 -7.64 -8.83 -4.11
C LEU A 106 -6.93 -8.44 -2.81
N ILE A 107 -5.66 -8.07 -2.93
CA ILE A 107 -4.81 -7.62 -1.85
C ILE A 107 -4.48 -6.15 -2.04
N GLU A 108 -4.87 -5.35 -1.06
CA GLU A 108 -4.70 -3.91 -1.03
C GLU A 108 -4.15 -3.45 0.32
N PRO A 109 -3.32 -2.40 0.37
CA PRO A 109 -3.03 -1.70 1.64
C PRO A 109 -4.29 -1.02 2.19
N GLU A 110 -4.26 -0.63 3.46
CA GLU A 110 -5.35 0.18 4.04
C GLU A 110 -5.32 1.61 3.46
N PRO A 111 -6.47 2.28 3.29
CA PRO A 111 -6.51 3.65 2.76
C PRO A 111 -5.78 4.68 3.62
N ASP A 112 -5.65 4.44 4.94
CA ASP A 112 -4.91 5.29 5.88
C ASP A 112 -3.41 4.97 5.95
N ASP A 113 -2.92 4.05 5.12
CA ASP A 113 -1.53 3.62 5.08
C ASP A 113 -0.62 4.69 4.42
N GLU A 114 -0.20 5.64 5.25
CA GLU A 114 0.64 6.75 4.81
C GLU A 114 2.00 6.30 4.27
N LEU A 115 2.55 5.16 4.71
CA LEU A 115 3.84 4.68 4.21
C LEU A 115 3.72 4.20 2.76
N MET A 116 2.64 3.48 2.45
CA MET A 116 2.29 3.07 1.09
C MET A 116 1.92 4.27 0.20
N PHE A 117 1.40 5.35 0.78
CA PHE A 117 1.10 6.58 0.04
C PHE A 117 2.33 7.45 -0.24
N GLN A 118 3.15 7.68 0.78
CA GLN A 118 4.30 8.58 0.69
C GLN A 118 5.43 7.99 -0.11
N THR A 119 5.60 6.68 -0.08
CA THR A 119 6.69 6.08 -0.82
C THR A 119 6.41 6.17 -2.31
N ASN A 120 7.30 6.87 -3.02
CA ASN A 120 7.28 6.84 -4.48
C ASN A 120 7.71 5.44 -4.92
N ILE A 121 6.88 4.76 -5.71
CA ILE A 121 7.18 3.42 -6.26
C ILE A 121 8.49 3.44 -7.07
N LEU A 122 8.86 4.60 -7.62
CA LEU A 122 10.11 4.81 -8.36
C LEU A 122 11.33 5.04 -7.47
N ASN A 123 11.16 5.21 -6.15
CA ASN A 123 12.29 5.42 -5.24
C ASN A 123 12.94 4.07 -4.86
N TYR A 124 14.06 3.78 -5.52
CA TYR A 124 14.80 2.53 -5.37
C TYR A 124 15.32 2.30 -3.94
N ASN A 125 15.64 3.37 -3.19
CA ASN A 125 16.16 3.27 -1.82
C ASN A 125 15.07 2.84 -0.82
N SER A 126 13.79 3.08 -1.14
CA SER A 126 12.67 2.77 -0.26
C SER A 126 12.05 1.40 -0.54
N ARG A 127 12.48 0.68 -1.58
CA ARG A 127 11.85 -0.59 -2.03
C ARG A 127 11.84 -1.67 -0.94
N ILE A 128 12.92 -1.79 -0.16
CA ILE A 128 13.02 -2.80 0.91
C ILE A 128 12.06 -2.46 2.05
N ALA A 129 11.97 -1.18 2.41
CA ALA A 129 11.05 -0.72 3.46
C ALA A 129 9.59 -0.93 3.04
N VAL A 130 9.24 -0.62 1.80
CA VAL A 130 7.89 -0.85 1.24
C VAL A 130 7.58 -2.33 1.17
N ALA A 131 8.49 -3.16 0.66
CA ALA A 131 8.27 -4.60 0.57
C ALA A 131 8.09 -5.23 1.95
N ARG A 132 8.92 -4.84 2.93
CA ARG A 132 8.77 -5.29 4.33
C ARG A 132 7.43 -4.86 4.90
N HIS A 133 7.05 -3.60 4.70
CA HIS A 133 5.77 -3.08 5.17
C HIS A 133 4.57 -3.78 4.51
N GLY A 134 4.61 -3.99 3.19
CA GLY A 134 3.60 -4.75 2.45
C GLY A 134 3.50 -6.19 2.93
N PHE A 135 4.63 -6.86 3.16
CA PHE A 135 4.62 -8.20 3.74
C PHE A 135 3.93 -8.22 5.11
N HIS A 136 4.20 -7.24 5.97
CA HIS A 136 3.57 -7.14 7.28
C HIS A 136 2.06 -6.84 7.19
N SER A 137 1.67 -5.87 6.37
CA SER A 137 0.26 -5.47 6.24
C SER A 137 -0.59 -6.61 5.68
N VAL A 138 -0.10 -7.30 4.64
CA VAL A 138 -0.75 -8.48 4.08
C VAL A 138 -0.82 -9.62 5.10
N THR A 139 0.26 -9.87 5.86
CA THR A 139 0.23 -10.94 6.87
C THR A 139 -0.76 -10.64 7.99
N ALA A 140 -0.89 -9.38 8.42
CA ALA A 140 -1.89 -8.98 9.40
C ALA A 140 -3.32 -9.16 8.87
N LYS A 141 -3.58 -8.80 7.60
CA LYS A 141 -4.88 -9.02 6.95
C LYS A 141 -5.20 -10.51 6.81
N LEU A 142 -4.21 -11.30 6.38
CA LEU A 142 -4.33 -12.75 6.29
C LEU A 142 -4.65 -13.36 7.67
N ALA A 143 -4.03 -12.88 8.75
CA ALA A 143 -4.34 -13.35 10.10
C ALA A 143 -5.78 -13.00 10.50
N ALA A 144 -6.25 -11.79 10.19
CA ALA A 144 -7.61 -11.33 10.51
C ALA A 144 -8.69 -12.08 9.72
N ARG A 145 -8.39 -12.55 8.51
CA ARG A 145 -9.30 -13.30 7.62
C ARG A 145 -8.81 -14.72 7.33
N TYR A 146 -8.17 -15.33 8.32
CA TYR A 146 -7.42 -16.56 8.12
C TYR A 146 -8.29 -17.70 7.60
N ASP A 147 -9.48 -17.90 8.17
CA ASP A 147 -10.35 -19.00 7.78
C ASP A 147 -10.85 -18.86 6.34
N GLU A 148 -11.26 -17.66 5.93
CA GLU A 148 -11.68 -17.34 4.55
C GLU A 148 -10.54 -17.64 3.56
N TRP A 149 -9.34 -17.12 3.82
CA TRP A 149 -8.21 -17.28 2.89
C TRP A 149 -7.70 -18.71 2.87
N ARG A 150 -7.73 -19.40 4.01
CA ARG A 150 -7.38 -20.82 4.12
C ARG A 150 -8.34 -21.68 3.32
N GLU A 151 -9.64 -21.40 3.37
CA GLU A 151 -10.64 -22.14 2.61
C GLU A 151 -10.44 -21.96 1.11
N VAL A 152 -10.31 -20.72 0.64
CA VAL A 152 -10.05 -20.40 -0.76
C VAL A 152 -8.75 -21.06 -1.23
N ALA A 153 -7.64 -20.84 -0.53
CA ALA A 153 -6.35 -21.43 -0.88
C ALA A 153 -6.39 -22.97 -0.84
N GLY A 154 -7.12 -23.54 0.12
CA GLY A 154 -7.29 -24.98 0.29
C GLY A 154 -7.99 -25.64 -0.90
N ARG A 155 -8.99 -25.00 -1.52
CA ARG A 155 -9.63 -25.47 -2.76
C ARG A 155 -8.65 -25.65 -3.92
N HIS A 156 -7.51 -24.95 -3.87
CA HIS A 156 -6.43 -25.01 -4.88
C HIS A 156 -5.19 -25.74 -4.40
N GLY A 157 -5.27 -26.51 -3.31
CA GLY A 157 -4.15 -27.29 -2.78
C GLY A 157 -3.06 -26.46 -2.08
N ILE A 158 -3.32 -25.17 -1.79
CA ILE A 158 -2.38 -24.28 -1.11
C ILE A 158 -2.68 -24.31 0.39
N GLN A 159 -1.69 -24.74 1.18
CA GLN A 159 -1.78 -24.75 2.63
C GLN A 159 -1.21 -23.48 3.24
N ILE A 160 -2.05 -22.75 3.99
CA ILE A 160 -1.63 -21.61 4.80
C ILE A 160 -1.35 -22.10 6.22
N SER A 161 -0.13 -21.90 6.73
CA SER A 161 0.24 -22.31 8.08
C SER A 161 -0.18 -21.26 9.12
N ALA A 162 -1.16 -21.60 9.96
CA ALA A 162 -1.57 -20.76 11.10
C ALA A 162 -0.37 -20.40 12.01
N THR A 163 0.52 -21.35 12.26
CA THR A 163 1.71 -21.12 13.10
C THR A 163 2.63 -20.07 12.48
N ARG A 164 2.91 -20.18 11.19
CA ARG A 164 3.77 -19.20 10.49
C ARG A 164 3.14 -17.81 10.46
N VAL A 165 1.83 -17.73 10.22
CA VAL A 165 1.09 -16.46 10.24
C VAL A 165 1.16 -15.81 11.62
N ARG A 166 0.88 -16.57 12.70
CA ARG A 166 0.97 -16.05 14.08
C ARG A 166 2.36 -15.56 14.43
N GLN A 167 3.40 -16.34 14.14
CA GLN A 167 4.79 -15.96 14.42
C GLN A 167 5.19 -14.63 13.76
N VAL A 168 4.78 -14.41 12.51
CA VAL A 168 5.08 -13.17 11.80
C VAL A 168 4.32 -11.99 12.40
N VAL A 169 3.05 -12.17 12.77
CA VAL A 169 2.25 -11.13 13.44
C VAL A 169 2.86 -10.76 14.79
N GLU A 170 3.21 -11.74 15.63
CA GLU A 170 3.81 -11.54 16.95
C GLU A 170 5.16 -10.82 16.86
N HIS A 171 6.04 -11.25 15.95
CA HIS A 171 7.32 -10.60 15.72
C HIS A 171 7.15 -9.13 15.35
N TYR A 172 6.18 -8.82 14.49
CA TYR A 172 5.94 -7.46 14.03
C TYR A 172 5.32 -6.56 15.13
N VAL A 173 4.36 -7.08 15.90
CA VAL A 173 3.80 -6.34 17.05
C VAL A 173 4.93 -5.96 18.02
N ALA A 174 5.83 -6.89 18.34
CA ALA A 174 6.97 -6.63 19.21
C ALA A 174 7.95 -5.59 18.62
N GLU A 175 8.20 -5.60 17.31
CA GLU A 175 9.08 -4.62 16.63
C GLU A 175 8.46 -3.20 16.65
N LYS A 176 7.14 -3.10 16.44
CA LYS A 176 6.39 -1.84 16.46
C LYS A 176 6.35 -1.24 17.87
N GLU A 177 6.14 -2.07 18.89
CA GLU A 177 6.18 -1.66 20.30
C GLU A 177 7.56 -1.14 20.72
N LYS A 178 8.63 -1.86 20.37
CA LYS A 178 10.02 -1.41 20.60
C LYS A 178 10.28 -0.05 19.94
N THR A 179 9.86 0.12 18.68
CA THR A 179 10.06 1.39 17.95
C THR A 179 9.29 2.56 18.60
N ARG A 180 8.04 2.32 19.05
CA ARG A 180 7.25 3.34 19.77
C ARG A 180 7.87 3.68 21.12
N ALA A 181 8.36 2.69 21.85
CA ALA A 181 9.04 2.89 23.13
C ALA A 181 10.30 3.73 22.95
N TRP A 182 11.14 3.42 21.96
CA TRP A 182 12.32 4.21 21.62
C TRP A 182 12.00 5.66 21.22
N ARG A 183 10.94 5.88 20.41
CA ARG A 183 10.49 7.24 20.09
C ARG A 183 10.08 8.03 21.32
N ARG A 184 9.30 7.43 22.23
CA ARG A 184 8.90 8.11 23.48
C ARG A 184 10.12 8.50 24.33
N ILE A 185 11.09 7.60 24.44
CA ILE A 185 12.33 7.88 25.18
C ILE A 185 13.08 9.06 24.53
N LEU A 186 13.28 9.03 23.21
CA LEU A 186 13.95 10.11 22.48
C LEU A 186 13.19 11.45 22.57
N GLU A 187 11.87 11.45 22.47
CA GLU A 187 11.02 12.64 22.64
C GLU A 187 11.13 13.19 24.08
N GLN A 188 11.16 12.33 25.10
CA GLN A 188 11.37 12.73 26.50
C GLN A 188 12.78 13.28 26.75
N THR A 189 13.82 12.67 26.17
CA THR A 189 15.20 13.15 26.31
C THR A 189 15.40 14.46 25.57
N THR A 190 14.86 14.61 24.36
CA THR A 190 14.91 15.87 23.59
C THR A 190 14.14 16.98 24.30
N GLY A 191 12.97 16.68 24.87
CA GLY A 191 12.20 17.64 25.68
C GLY A 191 12.89 18.06 26.98
N THR A 192 13.71 17.18 27.57
CA THR A 192 14.51 17.48 28.77
C THR A 192 15.75 18.31 28.44
N LEU A 193 16.44 18.01 27.33
CA LEU A 193 17.61 18.76 26.86
C LEU A 193 17.24 20.18 26.42
N LEU A 194 16.10 20.35 25.73
CA LEU A 194 15.58 21.68 25.35
C LEU A 194 15.21 22.53 26.58
N ARG A 195 14.69 21.90 27.65
CA ARG A 195 14.39 22.58 28.92
C ARG A 195 15.64 23.00 29.70
N GLN A 196 16.71 22.21 29.66
CA GLN A 196 17.99 22.58 30.28
C GLN A 196 18.67 23.75 29.56
N SER A 197 18.58 23.83 28.22
CA SER A 197 19.15 24.95 27.46
C SER A 197 18.41 26.29 27.61
N ALA A 198 17.17 26.27 28.10
CA ALA A 198 16.35 27.46 28.33
C ALA A 198 16.47 28.03 29.76
N GLY A 199 17.11 27.29 30.68
CA GLY A 199 17.31 27.69 32.08
C GLY A 199 18.66 28.35 32.37
N ASP A 200 19.52 28.52 31.35
CA ASP A 200 20.90 29.02 31.49
C ASP A 200 21.08 30.43 30.88
N ARG A 201 20.06 31.30 31.01
CA ARG A 201 20.16 32.74 30.70
C ARG A 201 19.66 33.59 31.86
#